data_AF-A0A1F6QF39-F1
#
_entry.id   AF-A0A1F6QF39-F1
#
_cell.length_a   1.000
_cell.length_b   1.000
_cell.length_c   1.000
_cell.angle_alpha   90.00
_cell.angle_beta   90.00
_cell.angle_gamma   90.00
#
_symmetry.space_group_name_H-M   'P 1'
#
loop_
_entity.id
_entity.type
_entity.pdbx_description
1 polymer ?
#
loop_
_entity_poly.entity_id
_entity_poly.type
_entity_poly.pdbx_seq_one_letter_code
_entity_poly.pdbx_strand_id
1 'polypeptide(L)'
;MLFVLIFSFIFANICFAQTDLTGKDIFYKVKGPLGSCSTCHPGGGSAGRWDSEAKEINNDGDRLIPSLKGIGKKKSSEQIEKIIRFVSTRYKVPVNDKQIKALVNYVSGL
;
A
#
# COMPACT_ATOMS: atom_id res chain seq x y z
N MET A 1 20.84 0.94 39.58
CA MET A 1 19.64 1.68 39.11
C MET A 1 19.86 2.51 37.83
N LEU A 2 21.05 2.58 37.23
CA LEU A 2 21.28 3.32 35.97
C LEU A 2 20.88 2.52 34.71
N PHE A 3 21.02 1.19 34.74
CA PHE A 3 20.72 0.30 33.61
C PHE A 3 19.22 0.20 33.25
N VAL A 4 18.33 0.39 34.21
CA VAL A 4 16.87 0.31 33.99
C VAL A 4 16.36 1.52 33.20
N LEU A 5 16.95 2.70 33.43
CA LEU A 5 16.56 3.95 32.75
C LEU A 5 16.99 3.98 31.27
N ILE A 6 18.14 3.38 30.95
CA ILE A 6 18.66 3.33 29.57
C ILE A 6 17.82 2.38 28.71
N PHE A 7 17.35 1.25 29.29
CA PHE A 7 16.43 0.34 28.59
C PHE A 7 15.07 1.00 28.29
N SER A 8 14.54 1.84 29.18
CA SER A 8 13.29 2.58 28.92
C SER A 8 13.42 3.60 27.79
N PHE A 9 14.59 4.23 27.60
CA PHE A 9 14.81 5.20 26.52
C PHE A 9 15.04 4.55 25.15
N ILE A 10 15.69 3.39 25.12
CA ILE A 10 15.99 2.67 23.86
C ILE A 10 14.72 1.99 23.32
N PHE A 11 13.88 1.40 24.18
CA PHE A 11 12.63 0.76 23.72
C PHE A 11 11.53 1.77 23.35
N ALA A 12 11.54 2.99 23.89
CA ALA A 12 10.63 4.05 23.46
C ALA A 12 10.94 4.58 22.05
N ASN A 13 12.21 4.56 21.63
CA ASN A 13 12.60 5.04 20.29
C ASN A 13 12.62 3.95 19.21
N ILE A 14 12.83 2.68 19.57
CA ILE A 14 12.87 1.58 18.59
C ILE A 14 11.45 1.14 18.16
N CYS A 15 10.40 1.42 18.95
CA CYS A 15 9.02 1.07 18.61
C CYS A 15 8.26 2.14 17.79
N PHE A 16 8.83 3.33 17.58
CA PHE A 16 8.16 4.47 16.92
C PHE A 16 8.88 5.03 15.70
N ALA A 17 9.69 4.22 15.02
CA ALA A 17 10.02 4.48 13.62
C ALA A 17 8.85 4.09 12.69
N GLN A 18 7.62 4.52 13.02
CA GLN A 18 6.57 4.64 12.00
C GLN A 18 6.99 5.80 11.12
N THR A 19 7.89 5.52 10.18
CA THR A 19 8.36 6.48 9.19
C THR A 19 7.14 7.11 8.52
N ASP A 20 7.10 8.44 8.51
CA ASP A 20 6.07 9.22 7.82
C ASP A 20 6.26 9.06 6.31
N LEU A 21 5.89 7.88 5.81
CA LEU A 21 5.92 7.55 4.40
C LEU A 21 4.81 8.32 3.69
N THR A 22 5.14 8.94 2.57
CA THR A 22 4.15 9.57 1.70
C THR A 22 3.24 8.50 1.07
N GLY A 23 2.04 8.88 0.61
CA GLY A 23 1.16 7.96 -0.11
C GLY A 23 1.82 7.32 -1.33
N LYS A 24 2.68 8.08 -2.02
CA LYS A 24 3.51 7.58 -3.12
C LYS A 24 4.50 6.53 -2.62
N ASP A 25 5.25 6.81 -1.55
CA ASP A 25 6.19 5.82 -1.00
C ASP A 25 5.51 4.52 -0.63
N ILE A 26 4.34 4.60 0.01
CA ILE A 26 3.56 3.42 0.37
C ILE A 26 3.16 2.63 -0.88
N PHE A 27 2.63 3.31 -1.91
CA PHE A 27 2.18 2.69 -3.15
C PHE A 27 3.28 1.89 -3.87
N TYR A 28 4.52 2.40 -3.88
CA TYR A 28 5.63 1.76 -4.59
C TYR A 28 6.46 0.81 -3.72
N LYS A 29 6.67 1.14 -2.44
CA LYS A 29 7.72 0.52 -1.61
C LYS A 29 7.19 -0.44 -0.54
N VAL A 30 5.98 -0.23 -0.01
CA VAL A 30 5.43 -1.11 1.02
C VAL A 30 4.90 -2.37 0.38
N LYS A 31 5.48 -3.52 0.75
CA LYS A 31 5.20 -4.82 0.14
C LYS A 31 4.43 -5.72 1.10
N GLY A 32 3.39 -6.36 0.59
CA GLY A 32 2.85 -7.59 1.16
C GLY A 32 3.53 -8.82 0.52
N PRO A 33 3.01 -10.04 0.78
CA PRO A 33 3.55 -11.28 0.20
C PRO A 33 3.49 -11.34 -1.34
N LEU A 34 2.69 -10.49 -1.97
CA LEU A 34 2.48 -10.46 -3.42
C LEU A 34 3.10 -9.21 -4.10
N GLY A 35 3.90 -8.44 -3.38
CA GLY A 35 4.50 -7.19 -3.87
C GLY A 35 3.82 -5.93 -3.32
N SER A 36 4.02 -4.80 -4.00
CA SER A 36 3.43 -3.51 -3.64
C SER A 36 2.24 -3.17 -4.54
N CYS A 37 1.51 -2.09 -4.23
CA CYS A 37 0.41 -1.65 -5.09
C CYS A 37 0.87 -1.40 -6.54
N SER A 38 2.10 -0.91 -6.71
CA SER A 38 2.70 -0.70 -8.03
C SER A 38 3.01 -1.96 -8.83
N THR A 39 3.07 -3.14 -8.19
CA THR A 39 3.21 -4.43 -8.89
C THR A 39 2.02 -4.67 -9.81
N CYS A 40 0.81 -4.40 -9.33
CA CYS A 40 -0.43 -4.57 -10.10
C CYS A 40 -0.85 -3.29 -10.84
N HIS A 41 -0.37 -2.13 -10.40
CA HIS A 41 -0.73 -0.82 -10.95
C HIS A 41 0.53 0.04 -11.22
N PRO A 42 1.38 -0.33 -12.20
CA PRO A 42 2.63 0.38 -12.47
C PRO A 42 2.34 1.82 -12.89
N GLY A 43 2.83 2.81 -12.13
CA GLY A 43 2.51 4.22 -12.42
C GLY A 43 1.04 4.60 -12.22
N GLY A 44 0.25 3.78 -11.52
CA GLY A 44 -1.23 3.89 -11.51
C GLY A 44 -1.91 3.39 -12.80
N GLY A 45 -1.13 2.88 -13.75
CA GLY A 45 -1.61 2.29 -14.99
C GLY A 45 -2.28 0.93 -14.82
N SER A 46 -2.65 0.33 -15.95
CA SER A 46 -3.01 -1.08 -16.01
C SER A 46 -1.75 -1.95 -16.04
N ALA A 47 -1.89 -3.18 -15.56
CA ALA A 47 -0.93 -4.25 -15.77
C ALA A 47 -1.64 -5.42 -16.47
N GLY A 48 -0.86 -6.45 -16.83
CA GLY A 48 -1.39 -7.75 -17.23
C GLY A 48 -2.30 -8.38 -16.16
N ARG A 49 -2.73 -9.62 -16.40
CA ARG A 49 -3.55 -10.36 -15.46
C ARG A 49 -2.72 -10.75 -14.23
N TRP A 50 -3.30 -10.65 -13.03
CA TRP A 50 -2.71 -11.28 -11.85
C TRP A 50 -2.83 -12.80 -11.94
N ASP A 51 -1.71 -13.51 -11.95
CA ASP A 51 -1.63 -14.95 -11.82
C ASP A 51 -1.56 -15.33 -10.34
N SER A 52 -2.63 -15.96 -9.83
CA SER A 52 -2.70 -16.36 -8.42
C SER A 52 -1.83 -17.55 -8.06
N GLU A 53 -1.52 -18.42 -9.02
CA GLU A 53 -0.69 -19.61 -8.81
C GLU A 53 0.78 -19.23 -8.83
N ALA A 54 1.21 -18.52 -9.88
CA ALA A 54 2.58 -18.04 -10.03
C ALA A 54 2.90 -16.86 -9.10
N LYS A 55 1.88 -16.14 -8.62
CA LYS A 55 2.00 -14.89 -7.82
C LYS A 55 2.74 -13.79 -8.57
N GLU A 56 2.46 -13.67 -9.87
CA GLU A 56 3.11 -12.73 -10.77
C GLU A 56 2.11 -12.08 -11.74
N ILE A 57 2.57 -11.08 -12.48
CA ILE A 57 1.78 -10.47 -13.56
C ILE A 57 2.03 -11.27 -14.84
N ASN A 58 0.95 -11.85 -15.37
CA ASN A 58 0.94 -12.52 -16.66
C ASN A 58 0.42 -11.55 -17.74
N ASN A 59 1.25 -11.27 -18.74
CA ASN A 59 0.93 -10.32 -19.82
C ASN A 59 0.17 -10.96 -21.00
N ASP A 60 0.00 -12.28 -21.01
CA ASP A 60 -0.59 -13.03 -22.12
C ASP A 60 -2.12 -13.18 -21.99
N GLY A 61 -2.73 -12.64 -20.93
CA GLY A 61 -4.15 -12.79 -20.64
C GLY A 61 -5.02 -11.61 -21.10
N ASP A 62 -6.22 -11.90 -21.63
CA ASP A 62 -7.20 -10.91 -22.10
C ASP A 62 -7.74 -9.96 -21.01
N ARG A 63 -7.66 -10.37 -19.73
CA ARG A 63 -8.21 -9.62 -18.60
C ARG A 63 -7.13 -8.86 -17.86
N LEU A 64 -7.01 -7.58 -18.18
CA LEU A 64 -6.06 -6.66 -17.55
C LEU A 64 -6.52 -6.21 -16.16
N ILE A 65 -5.55 -5.93 -15.30
CA ILE A 65 -5.79 -5.19 -14.07
C ILE A 65 -6.13 -3.74 -14.46
N PRO A 66 -7.27 -3.19 -14.01
CA PRO A 66 -7.71 -1.86 -14.44
C PRO A 66 -6.78 -0.76 -13.96
N SER A 67 -6.65 0.29 -14.76
CA SER A 67 -5.91 1.49 -14.37
C SER A 67 -6.62 2.24 -13.23
N LEU A 68 -5.82 2.82 -12.34
CA LEU A 68 -6.26 3.73 -11.29
C LEU A 68 -6.24 5.20 -11.76
N LYS A 69 -5.82 5.51 -12.99
CA LYS A 69 -5.81 6.88 -13.50
C LYS A 69 -7.21 7.47 -13.56
N GLY A 70 -7.37 8.66 -12.99
CA GLY A 70 -8.64 9.35 -12.83
C GLY A 70 -9.61 8.69 -11.86
N ILE A 71 -9.15 7.80 -10.96
CA ILE A 71 -10.05 7.08 -10.04
C ILE A 71 -10.77 8.04 -9.08
N GLY A 72 -10.13 9.14 -8.69
CA GLY A 72 -10.74 10.19 -7.86
C GLY A 72 -11.93 10.91 -8.52
N LYS A 73 -12.06 10.83 -9.85
CA LYS A 73 -13.24 11.34 -10.57
C LYS A 73 -14.42 10.35 -10.57
N LYS A 74 -14.15 9.07 -10.25
CA LYS A 74 -15.13 7.97 -10.33
C LYS A 74 -15.55 7.46 -8.95
N LYS A 75 -14.75 7.74 -7.91
CA LYS A 75 -14.97 7.26 -6.54
C LYS A 75 -14.64 8.36 -5.54
N SER A 76 -15.43 8.43 -4.47
CA SER A 76 -15.11 9.32 -3.35
C SER A 76 -13.90 8.80 -2.56
N SER A 77 -13.28 9.66 -1.76
CA SER A 77 -12.17 9.29 -0.88
C SER A 77 -12.54 8.16 0.08
N GLU A 78 -13.77 8.13 0.59
CA GLU A 78 -14.26 7.07 1.48
C GLU A 78 -14.40 5.73 0.76
N GLN A 79 -14.83 5.75 -0.50
CA GLN A 79 -14.90 4.54 -1.32
C GLN A 79 -13.50 4.01 -1.65
N ILE A 80 -12.56 4.92 -1.96
CA ILE A 80 -11.15 4.57 -2.19
C ILE A 80 -10.53 4.00 -0.90
N GLU A 81 -10.80 4.60 0.26
CA GLU A 81 -10.33 4.11 1.56
C GLU A 81 -10.85 2.69 1.85
N LYS A 82 -12.14 2.43 1.64
CA LYS A 82 -12.73 1.09 1.81
C LYS A 82 -12.03 0.05 0.94
N ILE A 83 -11.76 0.40 -0.32
CA ILE A 83 -11.05 -0.50 -1.26
C ILE A 83 -9.61 -0.73 -0.79
N ILE A 84 -8.88 0.31 -0.42
CA ILE A 84 -7.50 0.20 0.08
C ILE A 84 -7.46 -0.69 1.32
N ARG A 85 -8.35 -0.49 2.30
CA ARG A 85 -8.42 -1.32 3.50
C ARG A 85 -8.68 -2.79 3.17
N PHE A 86 -9.61 -3.05 2.26
CA PHE A 86 -9.93 -4.39 1.79
C PHE A 86 -8.69 -5.05 1.14
N VAL A 87 -8.03 -4.37 0.21
CA VAL A 87 -6.84 -4.86 -0.50
C VAL A 87 -5.70 -5.10 0.48
N SER A 88 -5.40 -4.14 1.36
CA SER A 88 -4.33 -4.26 2.36
C SER A 88 -4.56 -5.45 3.29
N THR A 89 -5.80 -5.68 3.73
CA THR A 89 -6.15 -6.84 4.55
C THR A 89 -6.02 -8.13 3.76
N ARG A 90 -6.62 -8.19 2.56
CA ARG A 90 -6.69 -9.38 1.71
C ARG A 90 -5.31 -9.88 1.27
N TYR A 91 -4.39 -8.94 1.04
CA TYR A 91 -3.03 -9.19 0.57
C TYR A 91 -1.96 -8.91 1.62
N LYS A 92 -2.35 -8.77 2.89
CA LYS A 92 -1.44 -8.63 4.04
C LYS A 92 -0.37 -7.55 3.82
N VAL A 93 -0.76 -6.41 3.25
CA VAL A 93 0.12 -5.24 3.09
C VAL A 93 0.19 -4.53 4.45
N PRO A 94 1.37 -4.39 5.06
CA PRO A 94 1.50 -3.84 6.42
C PRO A 94 1.38 -2.31 6.40
N VAL A 95 0.14 -1.82 6.41
CA VAL A 95 -0.17 -0.37 6.50
C VAL A 95 -1.08 -0.06 7.69
N ASN A 96 -0.77 1.02 8.40
CA ASN A 96 -1.59 1.54 9.49
C ASN A 96 -2.59 2.61 8.99
N ASP A 97 -3.46 3.10 9.88
CA ASP A 97 -4.50 4.09 9.52
C ASP A 97 -3.94 5.41 8.95
N LYS A 98 -2.81 5.90 9.47
CA LYS A 98 -2.16 7.12 8.97
C LYS A 98 -1.66 6.91 7.53
N GLN A 99 -1.04 5.77 7.29
CA GLN A 99 -0.54 5.36 5.97
C GLN A 99 -1.69 5.12 4.98
N ILE A 100 -2.80 4.53 5.43
CA ILE A 100 -4.01 4.36 4.61
C ILE A 100 -4.52 5.72 4.13
N LYS A 101 -4.64 6.72 5.02
CA LYS A 101 -5.06 8.08 4.64
C LYS A 101 -4.10 8.72 3.64
N ALA A 102 -2.79 8.58 3.84
CA ALA A 102 -1.79 9.07 2.90
C ALA A 102 -1.93 8.40 1.52
N LEU A 103 -2.17 7.08 1.50
CA LEU A 103 -2.38 6.31 0.28
C LEU A 103 -3.68 6.70 -0.44
N VAL A 104 -4.77 6.94 0.30
CA VAL A 104 -6.03 7.46 -0.26
C VAL A 104 -5.79 8.78 -0.97
N ASN A 105 -5.12 9.74 -0.31
CA ASN A 105 -4.82 11.04 -0.92
C ASN A 105 -4.00 10.89 -2.22
N TYR A 106 -3.01 10.01 -2.23
CA TYR A 106 -2.21 9.75 -3.42
C TYR A 106 -3.02 9.11 -4.54
N VAL A 107 -3.77 8.04 -4.23
CA VAL A 107 -4.56 7.29 -5.22
C VAL A 107 -5.70 8.14 -5.79
N SER A 108 -6.35 8.98 -4.99
CA SER A 108 -7.35 9.94 -5.45
C SER A 108 -6.81 10.95 -6.46
N GLY A 109 -5.50 11.23 -6.42
CA GLY A 109 -4.81 12.15 -7.34
C GLY A 109 -4.22 11.51 -8.60
N LEU A 110 -4.33 10.19 -8.76
CA LEU A 110 -3.97 9.47 -9.99
C LEU A 110 -5.05 9.68 -11.06
#